data_AF-A0A558AJK2-F1
#
_entry.id   AF-A0A558AJK2-F1
#
_cell.length_a   1.000
_cell.length_b   1.000
_cell.length_c   1.000
_cell.angle_alpha   90.00
_cell.angle_beta   90.00
_cell.angle_gamma   90.00
#
_symmetry.space_group_name_H-M   'P 1'
#
loop_
_entity.id
_entity.type
_entity.pdbx_description
1 polymer ?
#
loop_
_entity_poly.entity_id
_entity_poly.type
_entity_poly.pdbx_seq_one_letter_code
_entity_poly.pdbx_strand_id
1 'polypeptide(L)' 'MVLDGGLATELQARGHDLSGGLWSARLLSEAPGEIMAVHEAFFRAGARIATTASYQGSLAAFAERGLDGPMLLRRSVE' A
#
# COMPACT_ATOMS: atom_id res chain seq x y z
N MET A 1 13.22 -18.51 -0.23
CA MET A 1 12.04 -17.83 0.34
C MET A 1 11.37 -17.04 -0.78
N VAL A 2 10.04 -16.91 -0.81
CA VAL A 2 9.29 -16.25 -1.90
C VAL A 2 8.75 -14.92 -1.41
N LEU A 3 8.98 -13.85 -2.17
CA LEU A 3 8.47 -12.49 -1.93
C LEU A 3 7.11 -12.29 -2.61
N ASP A 4 6.43 -11.20 -2.29
CA ASP A 4 5.21 -10.77 -2.94
C ASP A 4 5.45 -10.12 -4.32
N GLY A 5 4.37 -9.72 -4.98
CA GLY A 5 4.39 -9.16 -6.34
C GLY A 5 4.09 -7.66 -6.40
N GLY A 6 3.75 -7.18 -7.60
CA GLY A 6 3.46 -5.77 -7.84
C GLY A 6 2.13 -5.32 -7.24
N LEU A 7 2.15 -4.66 -6.08
CA LEU A 7 0.96 -4.11 -5.41
C LEU A 7 0.14 -3.19 -6.32
N ALA A 8 0.80 -2.31 -7.08
CA ALA A 8 0.15 -1.39 -8.00
C ALA A 8 -0.67 -2.13 -9.08
N THR A 9 -0.06 -3.14 -9.70
CA THR A 9 -0.69 -3.92 -10.78
C THR A 9 -1.94 -4.63 -10.28
N GLU A 10 -1.87 -5.25 -9.10
CA GLU A 10 -3.02 -5.94 -8.50
C GLU A 10 -4.15 -4.98 -8.11
N LEU A 11 -3.82 -3.80 -7.56
CA LEU A 11 -4.82 -2.78 -7.24
C LEU A 11 -5.48 -2.23 -8.52
N GLN A 12 -4.71 -1.99 -9.58
CA GLN A 12 -5.26 -1.57 -10.88
C GLN A 12 -6.16 -2.66 -11.50
N ALA A 13 -5.76 -3.93 -11.40
CA ALA A 13 -6.58 -5.06 -11.86
C ALA A 13 -7.91 -5.17 -11.10
N ARG A 14 -7.97 -4.66 -9.86
CA ARG A 14 -9.18 -4.53 -9.04
C ARG A 14 -9.98 -3.24 -9.29
N GLY A 15 -9.53 -2.40 -10.23
CA GLY A 15 -10.23 -1.18 -10.64
C GLY A 15 -9.85 0.08 -9.86
N HIS A 16 -8.79 0.05 -9.05
CA HIS A 16 -8.32 1.26 -8.35
C HIS A 16 -7.59 2.20 -9.29
N ASP A 17 -8.00 3.48 -9.29
CA ASP A 17 -7.23 4.53 -9.93
C ASP A 17 -6.02 4.90 -9.07
N LEU A 18 -4.83 4.62 -9.59
CA LEU A 18 -3.54 4.93 -8.94
C LEU A 18 -2.86 6.16 -9.55
N SER A 19 -3.60 6.96 -10.33
CA SER A 19 -3.10 8.22 -10.86
C SER A 19 -2.75 9.19 -9.72
N GLY A 20 -1.67 9.95 -9.93
CA GLY A 20 -1.17 10.92 -8.95
C GLY A 20 -0.13 10.36 -7.97
N GLY A 21 0.60 11.28 -7.34
CA GLY A 21 1.59 10.95 -6.31
C GLY A 21 0.93 10.57 -4.98
N LEU A 22 1.60 9.70 -4.21
CA LEU A 22 1.14 9.19 -2.91
C LEU A 22 -0.19 8.41 -2.96
N TRP A 23 -0.49 7.73 -4.08
CA TRP A 23 -1.67 6.87 -4.17
C TRP A 23 -1.69 5.81 -3.06
N SER A 24 -0.52 5.29 -2.64
CA SER A 24 -0.46 4.26 -1.60
C SER A 24 -0.88 4.81 -0.24
N ALA A 25 -0.50 6.05 0.05
CA ALA A 25 -0.92 6.79 1.24
C ALA A 25 -2.42 7.06 1.25
N ARG A 26 -2.96 7.46 0.10
CA ARG A 26 -4.39 7.70 -0.08
C ARG A 26 -5.18 6.41 0.17
N LEU A 27 -4.79 5.29 -0.46
CA LEU A 27 -5.45 4.00 -0.27
C LEU A 27 -5.30 3.45 1.17
N LEU A 28 -4.16 3.64 1.83
CA LEU A 28 -4.00 3.31 3.26
C LEU A 28 -4.97 4.09 4.18
N SER A 29 -5.34 5.31 3.77
CA SER A 29 -6.29 6.14 4.50
C SER A 29 -7.74 5.76 4.16
N GLU A 30 -8.07 5.68 2.88
CA GLU A 30 -9.43 5.58 2.35
C GLU A 30 -9.96 4.14 2.29
N ALA A 31 -9.11 3.17 1.93
CA ALA A 31 -9.51 1.78 1.71
C ALA A 31 -8.39 0.78 2.09
N PRO A 32 -7.93 0.75 3.36
CA PRO A 32 -6.84 -0.13 3.79
C PRO A 32 -7.15 -1.62 3.56
N GLY A 33 -8.43 -2.01 3.59
CA GLY A 33 -8.86 -3.39 3.30
C GLY A 33 -8.50 -3.87 1.89
N GLU A 34 -8.40 -2.96 0.91
CA GLU A 34 -8.02 -3.31 -0.46
C GLU A 34 -6.54 -3.68 -0.57
N ILE A 35 -5.68 -2.97 0.16
CA ILE A 35 -4.25 -3.28 0.29
C ILE A 35 -4.07 -4.63 0.99
N MET A 36 -4.79 -4.84 2.10
CA MET A 36 -4.77 -6.11 2.84
C MET A 36 -5.20 -7.28 1.93
N ALA A 37 -6.29 -7.12 1.18
CA ALA A 37 -6.77 -8.16 0.29
C ALA A 37 -5.78 -8.48 -0.85
N VAL A 38 -4.93 -7.53 -1.28
CA VAL A 38 -3.84 -7.81 -2.24
C VAL A 38 -2.73 -8.62 -1.56
N HIS A 39 -2.30 -8.23 -0.36
CA HIS A 39 -1.31 -9.01 0.39
C HIS A 39 -1.80 -10.44 0.68
N GLU A 40 -3.05 -10.62 1.07
CA GLU A 40 -3.67 -11.95 1.24
C GLU A 40 -3.62 -12.77 -0.05
N ALA A 41 -3.84 -12.15 -1.22
CA ALA A 41 -3.74 -12.83 -2.50
C ALA A 41 -2.30 -13.29 -2.79
N PHE A 42 -1.29 -12.48 -2.47
CA PHE A 42 0.11 -12.89 -2.57
C PHE A 42 0.44 -14.05 -1.63
N PHE A 43 -0.01 -14.00 -0.37
CA PHE A 43 0.20 -15.09 0.58
C PHE A 43 -0.47 -16.39 0.11
N ARG A 44 -1.70 -16.33 -0.41
CA ARG A 44 -2.37 -17.50 -1.00
C ARG A 44 -1.64 -18.04 -2.23
N ALA A 45 -0.94 -17.20 -2.97
CA ALA A 45 -0.11 -17.60 -4.11
C ALA A 45 1.28 -18.16 -3.71
N GLY A 46 1.59 -18.22 -2.41
CA GLY A 46 2.81 -18.81 -1.88
C GLY A 46 3.89 -17.81 -1.47
N ALA A 47 3.61 -16.50 -1.51
CA ALA A 47 4.49 -15.51 -0.90
C ALA A 47 4.63 -15.80 0.61
N ARG A 48 5.81 -15.53 1.15
CA ARG A 48 6.13 -15.68 2.58
C ARG A 48 6.52 -14.38 3.25
N ILE A 49 6.76 -13.34 2.46
CA ILE A 49 7.13 -12.00 2.88
C ILE A 49 6.30 -11.05 2.05
N ALA A 50 5.67 -10.07 2.70
CA ALA A 50 4.99 -8.96 2.07
C ALA A 50 5.84 -7.68 2.19
N THR A 51 5.78 -6.85 1.15
CA THR A 51 6.40 -5.53 1.09
C THR A 51 5.34 -4.49 1.41
N THR A 52 5.53 -3.71 2.47
CA THR A 52 4.53 -2.75 2.97
C THR A 52 4.27 -1.61 1.98
N ALA A 53 3.07 -1.02 2.01
CA ALA A 53 2.65 0.05 1.10
C ALA A 53 3.26 1.45 1.41
N SER A 54 4.45 1.50 2.01
CA SER A 54 5.10 2.74 2.46
C SER A 54 6.11 3.35 1.48
N TYR A 55 6.34 2.74 0.32
CA TYR A 55 7.45 3.11 -0.57
C TYR A 55 7.36 4.55 -1.15
N GLN A 56 6.16 5.13 -1.30
CA GLN A 56 6.00 6.54 -1.74
C GLN A 56 6.10 7.53 -0.58
N GLY A 57 6.01 7.05 0.65
CA GLY A 57 5.75 7.84 1.84
C GLY A 57 7.00 8.27 2.60
N SER A 58 7.50 9.48 2.32
CA SER A 58 8.39 10.16 3.27
C SER A 58 7.56 11.09 4.17
N LEU A 59 8.02 11.31 5.41
CA LEU A 59 7.35 12.25 6.33
C LEU A 59 7.19 13.65 5.71
N ALA A 60 8.18 14.10 4.92
CA ALA A 60 8.10 15.36 4.19
C ALA A 60 6.98 15.35 3.13
N ALA A 61 6.89 14.30 2.31
CA ALA A 61 5.86 14.18 1.28
C ALA A 61 4.44 14.08 1.86
N PHE A 62 4.31 13.46 3.04
CA PHE A 62 3.05 13.43 3.80
C PHE A 62 2.68 14.81 4.34
N ALA A 63 3.63 15.52 4.95
CA ALA A 63 3.41 16.86 5.49
C ALA A 63 2.98 17.86 4.40
N GLU A 64 3.59 17.79 3.21
CA GLU A 64 3.20 18.61 2.05
C GLU A 64 1.74 18.41 1.62
N ARG A 65 1.14 17.25 1.92
CA ARG A 65 -0.27 16.95 1.64
C ARG A 65 -1.17 17.02 2.87
N GLY A 66 -0.67 17.51 4.01
CA GLY A 66 -1.44 17.57 5.26
C GLY A 66 -1.81 16.19 5.84
N LEU A 67 -1.02 15.15 5.54
CA LEU A 67 -1.25 13.78 5.99
C LEU A 67 -0.46 13.45 7.25
N ASP A 68 -1.04 12.65 8.15
CA ASP A 68 -0.34 12.08 9.32
C ASP A 68 0.57 10.92 8.88
N GLY A 69 1.82 11.27 8.55
CA GLY A 69 2.81 10.33 8.07
C GLY A 69 3.11 9.17 9.02
N PRO A 70 3.41 9.42 10.31
CA PRO A 70 3.64 8.35 11.29
C PRO A 70 2.47 7.37 11.39
N MET A 71 1.23 7.86 11.38
CA MET A 71 0.04 7.01 11.40
C MET A 71 -0.07 6.16 10.13
N LEU A 72 0.15 6.73 8.95
CA LEU A 72 0.09 5.99 7.68
C LEU A 72 1.21 4.94 7.54
N LEU A 73 2.41 5.22 8.04
CA LEU A 73 3.51 4.26 8.09
C LEU A 73 3.19 3.10 9.03
N ARG A 74 2.50 3.36 10.15
CA ARG A 74 2.06 2.30 11.06
C ARG A 74 1.00 1.42 10.39
N ARG A 75 -0.02 2.04 9.78
CA ARG A 75 -1.09 1.32 9.05
C ARG A 75 -0.59 0.47 7.90
N SER A 76 0.57 0.78 7.31
CA SER A 76 1.10 -0.04 6.20
C SER A 76 1.64 -1.41 6.65
N VAL A 77 1.72 -1.66 7.96
CA VAL A 77 2.22 -2.90 8.57
C VAL A 77 1.15 -3.63 9.40
N GLU A 78 0.07 -2.95 9.78
CA GLU A 78 -1.07 -3.52 10.52
C GLU A 78 -1.94 -4.42 9.62
#